data_AF-A0AA95NAT5-F1
#
_entry.id   AF-A0AA95NAT5-F1
#
_cell.length_a   1.000
_cell.length_b   1.000
_cell.length_c   1.000
_cell.angle_alpha   90.00
_cell.angle_beta   90.00
_cell.angle_gamma   90.00
#
_symmetry.space_group_name_H-M   'P 1'
#
loop_
_entity.id
_entity.type
_entity.pdbx_description
1 polymer ?
#
loop_
_entity_poly.entity_id
_entity_poly.type
_entity_poly.pdbx_seq_one_letter_code
_entity_poly.pdbx_strand_id
1 'polypeptide(L)'
;MDYRDHKKIQLGDIVELEMPDGQERARVVMLGDTYKHLQLEASFESWVKESRLLESDSIVVEWLGKNPLAHNDPDYAPVGSYMFVAVSEDLKLIERANYEPSS
;
A
#
# COMPACT_ATOMS: atom_id res chain seq x y z
N MET A 1 -2.74 4.09 -13.33
CA MET A 1 -1.82 3.19 -12.62
C MET A 1 -2.41 1.80 -12.67
N ASP A 2 -1.71 0.87 -13.29
CA ASP A 2 -2.22 -0.46 -13.63
C ASP A 2 -1.24 -1.53 -13.17
N TYR A 3 -1.75 -2.71 -12.79
CA TYR A 3 -0.93 -3.91 -12.61
C TYR A 3 -0.33 -4.36 -13.93
N ARG A 4 0.63 -5.31 -13.86
CA ARG A 4 1.24 -5.94 -15.03
C ARG A 4 0.23 -6.54 -16.02
N ASP A 5 -0.89 -7.06 -15.53
CA ASP A 5 -1.97 -7.62 -16.36
C ASP A 5 -2.91 -6.56 -16.94
N HIS A 6 -2.49 -5.28 -16.92
CA HIS A 6 -3.23 -4.11 -17.37
C HIS A 6 -4.54 -3.83 -16.62
N LYS A 7 -4.80 -4.50 -15.50
CA LYS A 7 -5.91 -4.14 -14.62
C LYS A 7 -5.56 -2.90 -13.83
N LYS A 8 -6.50 -1.96 -13.75
CA LYS A 8 -6.32 -0.75 -12.95
C LYS A 8 -6.23 -1.08 -11.45
N ILE A 9 -5.27 -0.46 -10.77
CA ILE A 9 -5.13 -0.55 -9.31
C ILE A 9 -6.27 0.23 -8.65
N GLN A 10 -6.83 -0.32 -7.58
CA GLN A 10 -7.96 0.23 -6.83
C GLN A 10 -7.67 0.20 -5.32
N LEU A 11 -8.34 1.08 -4.59
CA LEU A 11 -8.30 1.06 -3.14
C LEU A 11 -9.03 -0.18 -2.61
N GLY A 12 -8.44 -0.82 -1.59
CA GLY A 12 -8.99 -2.03 -0.95
C GLY A 12 -8.54 -3.34 -1.60
N ASP A 13 -7.81 -3.27 -2.71
CA ASP A 13 -7.27 -4.46 -3.37
C ASP A 13 -6.31 -5.22 -2.48
N ILE A 14 -6.36 -6.55 -2.52
CA ILE A 14 -5.37 -7.39 -1.85
C ILE A 14 -4.30 -7.78 -2.87
N VAL A 15 -3.06 -7.46 -2.52
CA VAL A 15 -1.87 -7.73 -3.29
C VAL A 15 -0.93 -8.66 -2.53
N GLU A 16 -0.08 -9.34 -3.28
CA GLU A 16 1.02 -10.15 -2.80
C GLU A 16 2.33 -9.50 -3.24
N LEU A 17 3.28 -9.44 -2.32
CA LEU A 17 4.59 -8.82 -2.48
C LEU A 17 5.67 -9.80 -2.09
N GLU A 18 6.77 -9.81 -2.83
CA GLU A 18 7.97 -10.57 -2.46
C GLU A 18 8.77 -9.81 -1.39
N MET A 19 8.96 -10.45 -0.25
CA MET A 19 9.71 -9.98 0.90
C MET A 19 10.90 -10.93 1.15
N PRO A 20 11.93 -10.51 1.91
CA PRO A 20 13.11 -11.36 2.15
C PRO A 20 12.80 -12.76 2.70
N ASP A 21 11.75 -12.89 3.51
CA ASP A 21 11.33 -14.14 4.16
C ASP A 21 10.23 -14.90 3.41
N GLY A 22 9.75 -14.38 2.27
CA GLY A 22 8.70 -15.01 1.46
C GLY A 22 7.69 -14.03 0.87
N GLN A 23 6.52 -14.56 0.50
CA GLN A 23 5.44 -13.75 -0.07
C GLN A 23 4.49 -13.28 1.03
N GLU A 24 4.25 -11.97 1.08
CA GLU A 24 3.39 -11.35 2.08
C GLU A 24 2.21 -10.64 1.43
N ARG A 25 1.07 -10.64 2.13
CA ARG A 25 -0.17 -10.03 1.63
C ARG A 25 -0.42 -8.67 2.27
N ALA A 26 -0.81 -7.73 1.44
CA ALA A 26 -1.14 -6.38 1.85
C ALA A 26 -2.39 -5.87 1.13
N ARG A 27 -3.04 -4.86 1.70
CA ARG A 27 -4.17 -4.16 1.12
C ARG A 27 -3.71 -2.82 0.58
N VAL A 28 -4.11 -2.45 -0.63
CA VAL A 28 -3.87 -1.11 -1.18
C VAL A 28 -4.72 -0.08 -0.43
N VAL A 29 -4.07 0.86 0.26
CA VAL A 29 -4.73 1.87 1.10
C VAL A 29 -4.51 3.30 0.64
N MET A 30 -3.55 3.58 -0.24
CA MET A 30 -3.41 4.88 -0.92
C MET A 30 -2.86 4.71 -2.33
N LEU A 31 -3.34 5.54 -3.27
CA LEU A 31 -2.83 5.63 -4.64
C LEU A 31 -1.99 6.91 -4.81
N GLY A 32 -0.76 6.80 -5.30
CA GLY A 32 0.14 7.94 -5.46
C GLY A 32 -0.25 8.93 -6.55
N ASP A 33 -0.93 8.48 -7.60
CA ASP A 33 -1.37 9.36 -8.70
C ASP A 33 -2.43 10.38 -8.28
N THR A 34 -3.27 10.03 -7.31
CA THR A 34 -4.46 10.80 -6.92
C THR A 34 -4.49 11.15 -5.44
N TYR A 35 -3.59 10.58 -4.64
CA TYR A 35 -3.60 10.64 -3.17
C TYR A 35 -4.93 10.17 -2.55
N LYS A 36 -5.78 9.47 -3.32
CA LYS A 36 -6.98 8.82 -2.79
C LYS A 36 -6.55 7.71 -1.85
N HIS A 37 -7.20 7.61 -0.71
CA HIS A 37 -6.88 6.64 0.32
C HIS A 37 -8.13 6.12 1.03
N LEU A 38 -7.99 4.95 1.63
CA LEU A 38 -8.93 4.45 2.64
C LEU A 38 -8.71 5.21 3.95
N GLN A 39 -9.51 4.92 4.98
CA GLN A 39 -9.30 5.50 6.30
C GLN A 39 -7.94 5.04 6.85
N LEU A 40 -7.01 5.99 6.98
CA LEU A 40 -5.66 5.78 7.50
C LEU A 40 -5.54 6.32 8.92
N GLU A 41 -4.51 5.89 9.65
CA GLU A 41 -4.15 6.56 10.89
C GLU A 41 -3.75 8.02 10.62
N ALA A 42 -4.29 8.95 11.40
CA ALA A 42 -4.15 10.39 11.15
C ALA A 42 -2.68 10.87 11.17
N SER A 43 -1.84 10.25 12.00
CA SER A 43 -0.40 10.53 12.06
C SER A 43 0.30 10.12 10.76
N PHE A 44 0.00 8.94 10.23
CA PHE A 44 0.54 8.46 8.97
C PHE A 44 0.04 9.30 7.80
N GLU A 45 -1.27 9.58 7.74
CA GLU A 45 -1.86 10.41 6.69
C GLU A 45 -1.20 11.80 6.62
N SER A 46 -1.03 12.44 7.79
CA SER A 46 -0.36 13.75 7.89
C SER A 46 1.08 13.67 7.39
N TRP A 47 1.82 12.63 7.81
CA TRP A 47 3.21 12.43 7.39
C TRP A 47 3.36 12.22 5.88
N VAL A 48 2.50 11.41 5.24
CA VAL A 48 2.55 11.21 3.78
C VAL A 48 2.29 12.51 3.02
N LYS A 49 1.30 13.30 3.47
CA LYS A 49 0.94 14.57 2.83
C LYS A 49 2.02 15.64 2.99
N GLU A 50 2.67 15.70 4.13
CA GLU A 50 3.73 16.68 4.42
C GLU A 50 5.03 16.33 3.70
N SER A 51 5.39 15.05 3.69
CA SER A 51 6.66 14.58 3.12
C SER A 51 6.66 14.57 1.59
N ARG A 52 5.48 14.49 0.94
CA ARG A 52 5.31 14.40 -0.53
C ARG A 52 6.19 13.32 -1.18
N LEU A 53 6.48 12.26 -0.43
CA LEU A 53 7.38 11.18 -0.85
C LEU A 53 6.71 10.18 -1.80
N LEU A 54 5.38 10.24 -1.94
CA LEU A 54 4.64 9.30 -2.76
C LEU A 54 4.65 9.73 -4.23
N GLU A 55 5.44 9.02 -5.04
CA GLU A 55 5.49 9.19 -6.48
C GLU A 55 4.20 8.72 -7.16
N SER A 56 3.90 9.25 -8.35
CA SER A 56 2.65 8.97 -9.07
C SER A 56 2.49 7.52 -9.52
N ASP A 57 3.58 6.76 -9.56
CA ASP A 57 3.64 5.32 -9.88
C ASP A 57 3.80 4.44 -8.63
N SER A 58 3.58 5.01 -7.45
CA SER A 58 3.67 4.32 -6.17
C SER A 58 2.32 4.21 -5.48
N ILE A 59 2.18 3.21 -4.62
CA ILE A 59 1.04 3.00 -3.75
C ILE A 59 1.48 2.88 -2.30
N VAL A 60 0.55 3.10 -1.38
CA VAL A 60 0.73 2.66 0.00
C VAL A 60 -0.12 1.42 0.23
N VAL A 61 0.49 0.42 0.84
CA VAL A 61 -0.19 -0.80 1.26
C VAL A 61 -0.21 -0.93 2.78
N GLU A 62 -1.21 -1.62 3.29
CA GLU A 62 -1.33 -2.04 4.69
C GLU A 62 -1.20 -3.57 4.79
N TRP A 63 -0.25 -4.08 5.56
CA TRP A 63 -0.09 -5.52 5.80
C TRP A 63 -1.34 -6.13 6.41
N LEU A 64 -1.83 -7.22 5.83
CA LEU A 64 -2.98 -7.97 6.35
C LEU A 64 -2.60 -8.97 7.46
N GLY A 65 -1.30 -9.25 7.60
CA GLY A 65 -0.73 -10.16 8.59
C GLY A 65 0.30 -9.45 9.48
N LYS A 66 1.34 -10.18 9.87
CA LYS A 66 2.46 -9.60 10.59
C LYS A 66 3.24 -8.70 9.63
N ASN A 67 3.58 -7.48 10.05
CA ASN A 67 4.48 -6.63 9.28
C ASN A 67 5.88 -7.30 9.22
N PRO A 68 6.35 -7.73 8.04
CA PRO A 68 7.65 -8.39 7.89
C PRO A 68 8.82 -7.42 8.15
N LEU A 69 8.58 -6.11 8.04
CA LEU A 69 9.56 -5.04 8.23
C LEU A 69 9.45 -4.38 9.62
N ALA A 70 8.70 -4.97 10.55
CA ALA A 70 8.57 -4.43 11.90
C ALA A 70 9.94 -4.32 12.58
N HIS A 71 10.33 -3.10 12.95
CA HIS A 71 11.56 -2.78 13.67
C HIS A 71 11.29 -1.74 14.77
N ASN A 72 12.16 -1.66 15.77
CA ASN A 72 12.10 -0.61 16.79
C ASN A 72 13.08 0.54 16.53
N ASP A 73 13.62 0.62 15.31
CA ASP A 73 14.56 1.66 14.91
C ASP A 73 13.84 3.02 14.69
N PRO A 74 14.22 4.09 15.42
CA PRO A 74 13.59 5.40 15.32
C PRO A 74 13.97 6.20 14.05
N ASP A 75 15.00 5.79 13.31
CA ASP A 75 15.45 6.49 12.09
C ASP A 75 14.60 6.12 10.85
N TYR A 76 13.71 5.15 10.99
CA TYR A 76 12.80 4.69 9.96
C TYR A 76 11.37 5.13 10.29
N ALA A 77 10.50 5.13 9.27
CA ALA A 77 9.10 5.47 9.45
C ALA A 77 8.50 4.62 10.60
N PRO A 78 7.72 5.22 11.53
CA PRO A 78 7.10 4.48 12.61
C PRO A 78 6.34 3.32 11.99
N VAL A 79 6.83 2.10 12.24
CA VAL A 79 6.35 0.84 11.67
C VAL A 79 4.93 0.58 12.13
N GLY A 80 4.00 1.31 11.53
CA GLY A 80 2.63 0.86 11.45
C GLY A 80 2.55 -0.36 10.54
N SER A 81 1.33 -0.70 10.16
CA SER A 81 1.09 -1.73 9.17
C SER A 81 1.36 -1.27 7.73
N TYR A 82 1.97 -0.08 7.50
CA TYR A 82 2.03 0.54 6.17
C TYR A 82 3.39 0.44 5.47
N MET A 83 3.39 0.35 4.14
CA MET A 83 4.60 0.38 3.30
C MET A 83 4.35 1.12 1.99
N PHE A 84 5.37 1.84 1.51
CA PHE A 84 5.41 2.41 0.16
C PHE A 84 5.91 1.36 -0.83
N VAL A 85 5.17 1.19 -1.92
CA VAL A 85 5.50 0.22 -2.95
C VAL A 85 5.41 0.89 -4.30
N ALA A 86 6.52 0.90 -5.04
CA ALA A 86 6.50 1.25 -6.45
C ALA A 86 5.73 0.18 -7.23
N VAL A 87 4.86 0.59 -8.16
CA VAL A 87 4.12 -0.36 -8.99
C VAL A 87 5.09 -1.01 -9.97
N SER A 88 5.47 -2.25 -9.68
CA SER A 88 6.39 -3.05 -10.47
C SER A 88 5.77 -4.39 -10.88
N GLU A 89 6.56 -5.22 -11.57
CA GLU A 89 6.16 -6.59 -11.93
C GLU A 89 5.96 -7.50 -10.72
N ASP A 90 6.52 -7.15 -9.57
CA ASP A 90 6.51 -7.95 -8.34
C ASP A 90 5.21 -7.72 -7.52
N LEU A 91 4.44 -6.69 -7.89
CA LEU A 91 3.15 -6.39 -7.29
C LEU A 91 2.05 -7.22 -7.96
N LYS A 92 1.62 -8.29 -7.30
CA LYS A 92 0.61 -9.19 -7.84
C LYS A 92 -0.74 -8.97 -7.18
N LEU A 93 -1.77 -8.75 -8.01
CA LEU A 93 -3.15 -8.77 -7.57
C LEU A 93 -3.59 -10.19 -7.15
N ILE A 94 -4.07 -10.35 -5.91
CA ILE A 94 -4.68 -11.58 -5.38
C ILE A 94 -6.20 -11.49 -5.27
N GLU A 95 -6.72 -10.41 -4.70
CA GLU A 95 -8.16 -10.18 -4.54
C GLU A 95 -8.53 -8.75 -4.97
N ARG A 96 -9.67 -8.59 -5.64
CA ARG A 96 -10.24 -7.26 -5.90
C ARG A 96 -10.91 -6.72 -4.65
N ALA A 97 -10.80 -5.41 -4.45
CA ALA A 97 -11.60 -4.73 -3.47
C ALA A 97 -13.09 -5.09 -3.69
N ASN A 98 -13.70 -5.72 -2.69
CA ASN A 98 -15.17 -5.83 -2.61
C ASN A 98 -15.71 -4.47 -2.17
N TYR A 99 -15.56 -3.46 -3.03
CA TYR A 99 -16.15 -2.16 -2.81
C TYR A 99 -17.51 -2.17 -3.51
N GLU A 100 -18.57 -2.48 -2.77
CA GLU A 100 -19.90 -2.08 -3.20
C GLU A 100 -19.97 -0.55 -3.00
N PRO A 101 -20.06 0.25 -4.09
CA PRO A 101 -20.31 1.67 -3.91
C PRO A 101 -21.66 1.79 -3.18
N SER A 102 -21.64 2.35 -1.97
CA SER A 102 -22.87 2.75 -1.29
C SER A 102 -23.62 3.67 -2.23
N SER A 103 -24.73 3.17 -2.77
CA SER A 103 -25.57 3.86 -3.76
C SER A 103 -26.30 5.04 -3.15
#